data_AF-A0A935B8U2-F1
#
_entry.id   AF-A0A935B8U2-F1
#
_cell.length_a   1.000
_cell.length_b   1.000
_cell.length_c   1.000
_cell.angle_alpha   90.00
_cell.angle_beta   90.00
_cell.angle_gamma   90.00
#
_symmetry.space_group_name_H-M   'P 1'
#
loop_
_entity.id
_entity.type
_entity.pdbx_description
1 polymer ?
#
loop_
_entity_poly.entity_id
_entity_poly.type
_entity_poly.pdbx_seq_one_letter_code
_entity_poly.pdbx_strand_id
1 'polypeptide(L)'
;MEGTTIAWLLVAVALFSAIRIVSQFRGLSRKRKPVDWDEQFIQSLRKAGVNTFEEQPVDFFFTLPTRAACEQLAFVLRPDGYTLDIKEDPETGILSLHAQRSMRLVIPEMQAITARFTLLAEQHGGKYDNWAVARK
;
A
#
# COMPACT_ATOMS: atom_id res chain seq x y z
N MET A 1 16.29 -38.71 47.98
CA MET A 1 16.91 -38.24 46.73
C MET A 1 15.95 -38.16 45.55
N GLU A 2 14.78 -38.82 45.57
CA GLU A 2 13.85 -38.86 44.43
C GLU A 2 13.00 -37.60 44.22
N GLY A 3 12.68 -36.84 45.28
CA GLY A 3 11.88 -35.61 45.14
C GLY A 3 12.59 -34.49 44.38
N THR A 4 13.91 -34.40 44.53
CA THR A 4 14.73 -33.37 43.88
C THR A 4 14.85 -33.63 42.37
N THR A 5 14.98 -34.89 41.94
CA THR A 5 15.06 -35.25 40.52
C THR A 5 13.74 -35.00 39.80
N ILE A 6 12.60 -35.31 40.44
CA ILE A 6 11.26 -35.02 39.90
C ILE A 6 11.06 -33.51 39.76
N ALA A 7 11.48 -32.71 40.74
CA ALA A 7 11.38 -31.25 40.66
C ALA A 7 12.18 -30.66 39.49
N TRP A 8 13.41 -31.14 39.26
CA TRP A 8 14.23 -30.69 38.13
C TRP A 8 13.65 -31.09 36.77
N LEU A 9 13.04 -32.27 36.67
CA LEU A 9 12.35 -32.71 35.45
C LEU A 9 11.14 -31.82 35.12
N LEU A 10 10.34 -31.45 36.12
CA LEU A 10 9.19 -30.56 35.92
C LEU A 10 9.62 -29.16 35.47
N VAL A 11 10.70 -28.61 36.04
CA VAL A 11 11.26 -27.32 35.65
C VAL A 11 11.79 -27.36 34.21
N ALA A 12 12.46 -28.43 33.82
CA ALA A 12 12.97 -28.60 32.45
C ALA A 12 11.83 -28.66 31.42
N VAL A 13 10.75 -29.39 31.72
CA VAL A 13 9.57 -29.47 30.85
C VAL A 13 8.85 -28.13 30.73
N ALA A 14 8.71 -27.39 31.83
CA ALA A 14 8.11 -26.05 31.82
C ALA A 14 8.94 -25.06 30.97
N LEU A 15 10.27 -25.07 31.11
CA LEU A 15 11.18 -24.24 30.31
C LEU A 15 11.11 -24.58 28.82
N PHE A 16 11.14 -25.87 28.48
CA PHE A 16 11.05 -26.32 27.10
C PHE A 16 9.72 -25.90 26.44
N SER A 17 8.62 -26.01 27.19
CA SER A 17 7.29 -25.59 26.73
C SER A 17 7.21 -24.08 26.50
N ALA A 18 7.76 -23.28 27.43
CA ALA A 18 7.83 -21.83 27.29
C ALA A 18 8.67 -21.40 26.07
N ILE A 19 9.82 -22.04 25.85
CA ILE A 19 10.67 -21.78 24.68
C ILE A 19 9.93 -22.12 23.38
N ARG A 20 9.23 -23.26 23.32
CA ARG A 20 8.41 -23.66 22.16
C ARG A 20 7.32 -22.62 21.86
N ILE A 21 6.59 -22.16 22.89
CA ILE A 21 5.55 -21.14 22.75
C ILE A 21 6.15 -19.83 22.23
N VAL A 22 7.20 -19.32 22.87
CA VAL A 22 7.89 -18.08 22.44
C VAL A 22 8.43 -18.21 21.02
N SER A 23 8.96 -19.38 20.63
CA SER A 23 9.46 -19.61 19.27
C SER A 23 8.36 -19.61 18.20
N GLN A 24 7.18 -20.19 18.50
CA GLN A 24 6.04 -20.15 17.60
C GLN A 24 5.47 -18.73 17.48
N PHE A 25 5.38 -18.00 18.59
CA PHE A 25 4.95 -16.60 18.58
C PHE A 25 5.94 -15.67 17.86
N ARG A 26 7.26 -15.91 17.99
CA ARG A 26 8.28 -15.17 17.21
C ARG A 26 8.27 -15.50 15.72
N GLY A 27 7.85 -16.72 15.34
CA GLY A 27 7.67 -17.13 13.94
C GLY A 27 6.43 -16.50 13.28
N LEU A 28 5.36 -16.28 14.04
CA LEU A 28 4.10 -15.68 13.57
C LEU A 28 4.23 -14.17 13.27
N SER A 29 5.19 -13.47 13.86
CA SER A 29 5.51 -12.07 13.52
C SER A 29 6.35 -11.89 12.26
N ARG A 30 6.73 -12.98 11.57
CA ARG A 30 7.27 -12.89 10.21
C ARG A 30 6.10 -12.59 9.28
N LYS A 31 5.58 -11.36 9.35
CA LYS A 31 4.62 -10.82 8.38
C LYS A 31 5.19 -11.16 7.01
N ARG A 32 4.49 -11.99 6.24
CA ARG A 32 4.75 -12.17 4.81
C ARG A 32 4.91 -10.76 4.27
N LYS A 33 6.08 -10.42 3.71
CA LYS A 33 6.22 -9.11 3.06
C LYS A 33 5.07 -9.02 2.06
N PRO A 34 4.14 -8.07 2.20
CA PRO A 34 3.10 -7.88 1.21
C PRO A 34 3.80 -7.72 -0.15
N VAL A 35 3.20 -8.29 -1.20
CA VAL A 35 3.73 -8.15 -2.55
C VAL A 35 3.86 -6.66 -2.85
N ASP A 36 5.08 -6.23 -3.10
CA ASP A 36 5.42 -4.83 -3.34
C ASP A 36 5.11 -4.49 -4.80
N TRP A 37 3.82 -4.20 -5.06
CA TRP A 37 3.32 -3.93 -6.40
C TRP A 37 4.01 -2.73 -7.05
N ASP A 38 4.32 -1.69 -6.28
CA ASP A 38 5.01 -0.50 -6.78
C ASP A 38 6.41 -0.84 -7.26
N GLU A 39 7.17 -1.61 -6.46
CA GLU A 39 8.50 -2.08 -6.87
C GLU A 39 8.43 -2.94 -8.13
N GLN A 40 7.52 -3.92 -8.17
CA GLN A 40 7.38 -4.81 -9.33
C GLN A 40 6.99 -4.05 -10.59
N PHE A 41 6.08 -3.09 -10.48
CA PHE A 41 5.62 -2.29 -11.61
C PHE A 41 6.73 -1.37 -12.12
N ILE A 42 7.45 -0.66 -11.24
CA ILE A 42 8.60 0.17 -11.61
C ILE A 42 9.69 -0.67 -12.29
N GLN A 43 9.98 -1.86 -11.77
CA GLN A 43 10.92 -2.78 -12.41
C GLN A 43 10.44 -3.22 -13.80
N SER A 44 9.14 -3.46 -13.98
CA SER A 44 8.58 -3.80 -15.30
C SER A 44 8.70 -2.64 -16.29
N LEU A 45 8.49 -1.39 -15.85
CA LEU A 45 8.65 -0.19 -16.67
C LEU A 45 10.10 -0.02 -17.13
N ARG A 46 11.07 -0.23 -16.23
CA ARG A 46 12.50 -0.20 -16.58
C ARG A 46 12.85 -1.26 -17.63
N LYS A 47 12.31 -2.48 -17.50
CA LYS A 47 12.49 -3.55 -18.50
C LYS A 47 11.86 -3.19 -19.84
N ALA A 48 10.77 -2.42 -19.84
CA ALA A 48 10.12 -1.91 -21.05
C ALA A 48 10.85 -0.69 -21.66
N GLY A 49 11.96 -0.23 -21.07
CA GLY A 49 12.75 0.90 -21.58
C GLY A 49 12.29 2.28 -21.10
N VAL A 50 11.36 2.36 -20.15
CA VAL A 50 10.96 3.64 -19.54
C VAL A 50 12.06 4.15 -18.63
N ASN A 51 12.52 5.38 -18.85
CA ASN A 51 13.50 6.02 -17.98
C ASN A 51 12.86 6.54 -16.69
N THR A 52 12.84 5.71 -15.65
CA THR A 52 12.26 6.04 -14.34
C THR A 52 12.99 7.13 -13.56
N PHE A 53 14.19 7.52 -14.01
CA PHE A 53 14.98 8.57 -13.38
C PHE A 53 14.63 9.97 -13.90
N GLU A 54 13.91 10.05 -15.01
CA GLU A 54 13.32 11.28 -15.54
C GLU A 54 11.86 11.42 -15.09
N GLU A 55 11.31 12.61 -15.20
CA GLU A 55 9.90 12.84 -14.90
C GLU A 55 9.00 12.11 -15.91
N GLN A 56 8.13 11.26 -15.37
CA GLN A 56 7.09 10.57 -16.11
C GLN A 56 5.74 11.20 -15.75
N PRO A 57 4.83 11.38 -16.71
CA PRO A 57 3.46 11.74 -16.38
C PRO A 57 2.79 10.53 -15.71
N VAL A 58 2.33 10.70 -14.48
CA VAL A 58 1.71 9.63 -13.69
C VAL A 58 0.26 9.97 -13.42
N ASP A 59 -0.63 9.05 -13.76
CA ASP A 59 -2.04 9.07 -13.40
C ASP A 59 -2.29 8.20 -12.18
N PHE A 60 -3.05 8.72 -11.23
CA PHE A 60 -3.52 8.05 -10.03
C PHE A 60 -5.04 7.94 -10.07
N PHE A 61 -5.57 6.76 -9.80
CA PHE A 61 -6.99 6.45 -9.99
C PHE A 61 -7.67 6.16 -8.66
N PHE A 62 -8.82 6.79 -8.46
CA PHE A 62 -9.66 6.62 -7.28
C PHE A 62 -11.09 6.34 -7.70
N THR A 63 -11.76 5.43 -6.98
CA THR A 63 -13.20 5.22 -7.06
C THR A 63 -13.84 5.79 -5.81
N LEU A 64 -14.79 6.72 -5.96
CA LEU A 64 -15.39 7.44 -4.83
C LEU A 64 -16.93 7.37 -4.89
N PRO A 65 -17.61 7.41 -3.74
CA PRO A 65 -19.04 7.16 -3.67
C PRO A 65 -19.90 8.33 -4.16
N THR A 66 -19.37 9.56 -4.15
CA THR A 66 -20.13 10.77 -4.48
C THR A 66 -19.27 11.84 -5.14
N ARG A 67 -19.90 12.73 -5.92
CA ARG A 67 -19.20 13.84 -6.57
C ARG A 67 -18.58 14.80 -5.54
N ALA A 68 -19.26 15.01 -4.41
CA ALA A 68 -18.75 15.81 -3.30
C ALA A 68 -17.46 15.20 -2.71
N ALA A 69 -17.38 13.88 -2.57
CA ALA A 69 -16.16 13.19 -2.14
C ALA A 69 -15.01 13.39 -3.15
N CYS A 70 -15.29 13.30 -4.46
CA CYS A 70 -14.31 13.61 -5.50
C CYS A 70 -13.79 15.05 -5.41
N GLU A 71 -14.69 16.01 -5.22
CA GLU A 71 -14.34 17.44 -5.14
C GLU A 71 -13.52 17.76 -3.88
N GLN A 72 -13.84 17.14 -2.74
CA GLN A 72 -13.07 17.28 -1.52
C GLN A 72 -11.66 16.70 -1.66
N LEU A 73 -11.54 15.47 -2.20
CA LEU A 73 -10.22 14.88 -2.44
C LEU A 73 -9.42 15.70 -3.45
N ALA A 74 -10.06 16.19 -4.52
CA ALA A 74 -9.44 17.08 -5.48
C ALA A 74 -8.93 18.38 -4.82
N PHE A 75 -9.69 18.97 -3.89
CA PHE A 75 -9.26 20.15 -3.14
C PHE A 75 -8.01 19.87 -2.30
N VAL A 76 -7.89 18.68 -1.69
CA VAL A 76 -6.71 18.26 -0.93
C VAL A 76 -5.49 18.06 -1.82
N LEU A 77 -5.67 17.53 -3.04
CA LEU A 77 -4.55 17.20 -3.94
C LEU A 77 -4.07 18.37 -4.80
N ARG A 78 -4.92 19.36 -5.13
CA ARG A 78 -4.54 20.52 -5.96
C ARG A 78 -3.28 21.25 -5.46
N PRO A 79 -3.12 21.56 -4.15
CA PRO A 79 -1.92 22.24 -3.64
C PRO A 79 -0.63 21.45 -3.87
N ASP A 80 -0.70 20.12 -4.00
CA ASP A 80 0.44 19.25 -4.27
C ASP A 80 0.82 19.21 -5.77
N GLY A 81 0.17 20.03 -6.61
CA GLY A 81 0.48 20.18 -8.03
C GLY A 81 -0.14 19.12 -8.94
N TYR A 82 -1.21 18.44 -8.48
CA TYR A 82 -1.94 17.50 -9.32
C TYR A 82 -2.94 18.24 -10.23
N THR A 83 -3.12 17.73 -11.44
CA THR A 83 -4.27 18.02 -12.31
C THR A 83 -5.35 16.98 -12.06
N LEU A 84 -6.60 17.40 -11.87
CA LEU A 84 -7.69 16.53 -11.44
C LEU A 84 -8.78 16.48 -12.50
N ASP A 85 -9.24 15.28 -12.84
CA ASP A 85 -10.37 15.02 -13.72
C ASP A 85 -11.35 14.05 -13.04
N ILE A 86 -12.63 14.41 -13.02
CA ILE A 86 -13.69 13.59 -12.41
C ILE A 86 -14.54 13.03 -13.53
N LYS A 87 -14.52 11.71 -13.68
CA LYS A 87 -15.33 10.99 -14.66
C LYS A 87 -16.45 10.26 -13.96
N GLU A 88 -17.56 10.16 -14.65
CA GLU A 88 -18.72 9.39 -14.23
C GLU A 88 -19.00 8.39 -15.33
N ASP A 89 -19.03 7.12 -14.96
CA ASP A 89 -19.40 6.07 -15.90
C ASP A 89 -20.90 6.17 -16.19
N PRO A 90 -21.31 6.38 -17.45
CA PRO A 90 -22.71 6.67 -17.78
C PRO A 90 -23.62 5.44 -17.62
N GLU A 91 -23.08 4.23 -17.59
CA GLU A 91 -23.86 2.99 -17.46
C GLU A 91 -24.03 2.58 -16.00
N THR A 92 -22.97 2.73 -15.20
CA THR A 92 -22.91 2.29 -13.81
C THR A 92 -23.12 3.42 -12.79
N GLY A 93 -22.95 4.67 -13.21
CA GLY A 93 -22.97 5.86 -12.33
C GLY A 93 -21.76 5.92 -11.38
N ILE A 94 -20.76 5.06 -11.56
CA ILE A 94 -19.57 5.04 -10.70
C ILE A 94 -18.71 6.26 -11.02
N LEU A 95 -18.27 6.96 -9.97
CA LEU A 95 -17.40 8.12 -10.09
C LEU A 95 -15.94 7.71 -9.92
N SER A 96 -15.12 8.08 -10.91
CA SER A 96 -13.67 7.99 -10.83
C SER A 96 -13.03 9.38 -10.77
N LEU A 97 -12.09 9.55 -9.85
CA LEU A 97 -11.21 10.72 -9.81
C LEU A 97 -9.85 10.29 -10.35
N HIS A 98 -9.36 11.04 -11.34
CA HIS A 98 -8.05 10.86 -11.96
C HIS A 98 -7.19 12.04 -11.52
N ALA A 99 -6.10 11.76 -10.81
CA ALA A 99 -5.12 12.77 -10.41
C ALA A 99 -3.83 12.56 -11.20
N GLN A 100 -3.41 13.54 -11.98
CA GLN A 100 -2.21 13.46 -12.81
C GLN A 100 -1.11 14.37 -12.28
N ARG A 101 0.13 13.89 -12.24
CA ARG A 101 1.32 14.72 -11.96
C ARG A 101 2.57 14.13 -12.61
N SER A 102 3.46 15.00 -13.09
CA SER A 102 4.79 14.60 -13.55
C SER A 102 5.72 14.37 -12.36
N MET A 103 6.36 13.20 -12.30
CA MET A 103 7.33 12.86 -11.25
C MET A 103 8.26 11.73 -11.64
N ARG A 104 9.40 11.62 -10.96
CA ARG A 104 10.30 10.46 -11.08
C ARG A 104 9.71 9.25 -10.36
N LEU A 105 9.96 8.05 -10.89
CA LEU A 105 9.42 6.82 -10.30
C LEU A 105 10.44 6.20 -9.33
N VAL A 106 10.48 6.77 -8.13
CA VAL A 106 11.32 6.33 -7.01
C VAL A 106 10.50 5.41 -6.11
N ILE A 107 10.93 4.16 -5.93
CA ILE A 107 10.20 3.10 -5.22
C ILE A 107 9.67 3.56 -3.84
N PRO A 108 10.51 4.03 -2.89
CA PRO A 108 10.02 4.42 -1.58
C PRO A 108 9.05 5.61 -1.61
N GLU A 109 9.18 6.52 -2.59
CA GLU A 109 8.27 7.65 -2.76
C GLU A 109 6.90 7.18 -3.28
N MET A 110 6.89 6.28 -4.27
CA MET A 110 5.65 5.70 -4.80
C MET A 110 4.90 4.91 -3.74
N GLN A 111 5.61 4.15 -2.90
CA GLN A 111 5.01 3.43 -1.77
C GLN A 111 4.38 4.38 -0.74
N ALA A 112 5.06 5.50 -0.44
CA ALA A 112 4.52 6.52 0.45
C ALA A 112 3.28 7.19 -0.15
N ILE A 113 3.27 7.45 -1.46
CA ILE A 113 2.10 7.98 -2.17
C ILE A 113 0.95 6.98 -2.16
N THR A 114 1.19 5.72 -2.51
CA THR A 114 0.20 4.63 -2.45
C THR A 114 -0.43 4.56 -1.07
N ALA A 115 0.37 4.52 0.00
CA ALA A 115 -0.13 4.47 1.37
C ALA A 115 -0.96 5.71 1.75
N ARG A 116 -0.47 6.91 1.39
CA ARG A 116 -1.20 8.17 1.62
C ARG A 116 -2.53 8.19 0.86
N PHE A 117 -2.53 7.77 -0.40
CA PHE A 117 -3.70 7.82 -1.28
C PHE A 117 -4.75 6.80 -0.87
N THR A 118 -4.34 5.61 -0.44
CA THR A 118 -5.25 4.65 0.20
C THR A 118 -5.94 5.27 1.41
N LEU A 119 -5.19 5.87 2.34
CA LEU A 119 -5.76 6.52 3.52
C LEU A 119 -6.73 7.66 3.14
N LEU A 120 -6.33 8.54 2.22
CA LEU A 120 -7.16 9.66 1.78
C LEU A 120 -8.46 9.17 1.13
N ALA A 121 -8.39 8.15 0.28
CA ALA A 121 -9.58 7.59 -0.36
C ALA A 121 -10.55 7.00 0.67
N GLU A 122 -10.02 6.23 1.63
CA GLU A 122 -10.80 5.63 2.72
C GLU A 122 -11.47 6.69 3.60
N GLN A 123 -10.79 7.80 3.90
CA GLN A 123 -11.36 8.94 4.64
C GLN A 123 -12.56 9.57 3.94
N HIS A 124 -12.61 9.51 2.61
CA HIS A 124 -13.72 9.98 1.80
C HIS A 124 -14.70 8.86 1.41
N GLY A 125 -14.58 7.68 2.02
CA GLY A 125 -15.49 6.54 1.83
C GLY A 125 -15.33 5.83 0.48
N GLY A 126 -14.21 6.06 -0.22
CA GLY A 126 -13.88 5.38 -1.48
C GLY A 126 -12.62 4.55 -1.37
N LYS A 127 -12.00 4.33 -2.53
CA LYS A 127 -10.84 3.46 -2.68
C LYS A 127 -9.82 4.06 -3.64
N TYR A 128 -8.55 3.96 -3.28
CA TYR A 128 -7.45 4.13 -4.21
C TYR A 128 -7.25 2.82 -5.00
N ASP A 129 -7.28 2.91 -6.32
CA ASP A 129 -7.27 1.73 -7.19
C ASP A 129 -5.87 1.34 -7.61
N ASN A 130 -5.19 2.22 -8.35
CA ASN A 130 -3.81 2.03 -8.78
C ASN A 130 -3.22 3.35 -9.33
N TRP A 131 -2.03 3.25 -9.92
CA TRP A 131 -1.43 4.28 -10.75
C TRP A 131 -0.90 3.69 -12.06
N ALA A 132 -0.71 4.55 -13.06
CA ALA A 132 -0.11 4.20 -14.33
C ALA A 132 0.75 5.35 -14.85
N VAL A 133 1.74 5.03 -15.68
CA VAL A 133 2.41 6.06 -16.50
C VAL A 133 1.47 6.41 -17.64
N ALA A 134 1.06 7.68 -17.72
CA ALA A 134 0.23 8.17 -18.81
C ALA A 134 1.01 8.06 -20.13
N ARG A 135 0.35 7.58 -21.19
CA ARG A 135 0.96 7.61 -22.51
C ARG A 135 0.90 9.05 -23.04
N LYS A 136 2.04 9.54 -23.53
CA LYS A 136 2.08 10.74 -24.38
C LYS A 136 1.39 10.47 -25.72
#